data_AF-A0A072U9N3-F1
#
_entry.id   AF-A0A072U9N3-F1
#
_cell.length_a   1.000
_cell.length_b   1.000
_cell.length_c   1.000
_cell.angle_alpha   90.00
_cell.angle_beta   90.00
_cell.angle_gamma   90.00
#
_symmetry.space_group_name_H-M   'P 1'
#
loop_
_entity.id
_entity.type
_entity.pdbx_description
1 polymer ?
#
loop_
_entity_poly.entity_id
_entity_poly.type
_entity_poly.pdbx_seq_one_letter_code
_entity_poly.pdbx_strand_id
1 'polypeptide(L)' 'MLFTIGYYLIKRRRRKSRRTILRENFGEESATLEPLQFDWMVIEAATNNFSKDNYIGKGGFGEVFKVRT' A
#
# COMPACT_ATOMS: atom_id res chain seq x y z
N MET A 1 -2.26 -23.63 -20.14
CA MET A 1 -1.72 -22.51 -20.96
C MET A 1 -2.69 -21.33 -21.05
N LEU A 2 -3.97 -21.54 -21.39
CA LEU A 2 -4.94 -20.43 -21.46
C LEU A 2 -5.24 -19.78 -20.10
N PHE A 3 -5.28 -20.55 -19.01
CA PHE A 3 -5.50 -20.00 -17.67
C PHE A 3 -4.36 -19.12 -17.18
N THR A 4 -3.11 -19.48 -17.47
CA THR A 4 -1.94 -18.68 -17.09
C THR A 4 -1.86 -17.42 -17.95
N ILE A 5 -2.16 -17.50 -19.24
CA ILE A 5 -2.26 -16.36 -20.14
C ILE A 5 -3.40 -15.43 -19.71
N GLY A 6 -4.59 -15.96 -19.44
CA GLY A 6 -5.74 -15.21 -18.94
C GLY A 6 -5.45 -14.52 -17.62
N TYR A 7 -4.88 -15.24 -16.65
CA TYR A 7 -4.43 -14.68 -15.38
C TYR A 7 -3.37 -13.57 -15.57
N TYR A 8 -2.40 -13.79 -16.46
CA TYR A 8 -1.39 -12.80 -16.80
C TYR A 8 -1.99 -11.53 -17.42
N LEU A 9 -2.96 -11.67 -18.34
CA LEU A 9 -3.68 -10.55 -18.96
C LEU A 9 -4.51 -9.77 -17.94
N ILE A 10 -5.18 -10.46 -17.01
CA ILE A 10 -5.92 -9.83 -15.90
C ILE A 10 -4.95 -9.07 -14.97
N LYS A 11 -3.84 -9.70 -14.57
CA LYS A 11 -2.80 -9.08 -13.72
C LYS A 11 -2.19 -7.85 -14.41
N ARG A 12 -1.94 -7.92 -15.73
CA ARG A 12 -1.43 -6.80 -16.53
C ARG A 12 -2.43 -5.64 -16.60
N ARG A 13 -3.72 -5.92 -16.82
CA ARG A 13 -4.78 -4.88 -16.80
C ARG A 13 -4.88 -4.20 -15.43
N ARG A 14 -4.85 -4.98 -14.33
CA ARG A 14 -4.89 -4.44 -12.95
C ARG A 14 -3.69 -3.53 -12.63
N ARG A 15 -2.49 -3.85 -13.12
CA ARG A 15 -1.30 -2.98 -12.97
C ARG A 15 -1.50 -1.62 -13.64
N LYS A 16 -2.04 -1.58 -14.87
CA LYS A 16 -2.27 -0.33 -15.59
C LYS A 16 -3.32 0.55 -14.89
N SER A 17 -4.42 -0.04 -14.43
CA SER A 17 -5.48 0.67 -13.70
C SER A 17 -5.02 1.22 -12.34
N ARG A 18 -4.21 0.46 -11.59
CA ARG A 18 -3.63 0.99 -10.33
C ARG A 18 -2.72 2.18 -10.57
N ARG A 19 -1.86 2.13 -11.61
CA ARG A 19 -0.99 3.26 -11.96
C ARG A 19 -1.77 4.51 -12.34
N THR A 20 -2.87 4.39 -13.08
CA THR A 20 -3.72 5.54 -13.42
C THR A 20 -4.35 6.15 -12.17
N ILE A 21 -4.90 5.31 -11.28
CA ILE A 21 -5.49 5.77 -10.01
C ILE A 21 -4.41 6.45 -9.15
N LEU A 22 -3.23 5.86 -9.02
CA LEU A 22 -2.13 6.44 -8.25
C LEU A 22 -1.73 7.81 -8.79
N ARG A 23 -1.64 7.94 -10.13
CA ARG A 23 -1.31 9.20 -10.80
C ARG A 23 -2.36 10.28 -10.56
N GLU A 24 -3.65 9.92 -10.62
CA GLU A 24 -4.76 10.86 -10.40
C GLU A 24 -4.84 11.35 -8.96
N ASN A 25 -4.53 10.48 -7.98
CA ASN A 25 -4.66 10.82 -6.56
C ASN A 25 -3.40 11.46 -5.97
N PHE A 26 -2.21 11.06 -6.43
CA PHE A 26 -0.93 11.38 -5.79
C PHE A 26 0.10 12.00 -6.75
N GLY A 27 -0.27 12.27 -8.00
CA GLY A 27 0.60 12.90 -8.98
C GLY A 27 1.56 11.95 -9.70
N GLU A 28 2.38 12.51 -10.61
CA GLU A 28 3.28 11.75 -11.47
C GLU A 28 4.39 11.02 -10.70
N GLU A 29 4.92 11.64 -9.66
CA GLU A 29 5.97 11.07 -8.80
C GLU A 29 5.51 9.78 -8.13
N SER A 30 4.28 9.74 -7.59
CA SER A 30 3.76 8.53 -6.97
C SER A 30 3.61 7.37 -7.96
N ALA A 31 3.21 7.65 -9.21
CA ALA A 31 2.99 6.64 -10.23
C ALA A 31 4.28 5.96 -10.74
N THR A 32 5.44 6.62 -10.55
CA THR A 32 6.76 6.11 -10.92
C THR A 32 7.52 5.49 -9.75
N LEU A 33 7.20 5.88 -8.51
CA LEU A 33 7.79 5.29 -7.31
C LEU A 33 7.45 3.80 -7.19
N GLU A 34 8.48 3.00 -6.94
CA GLU A 34 8.28 1.63 -6.51
C GLU A 34 7.75 1.64 -5.06
N PRO A 35 6.63 0.96 -4.76
CA PRO A 35 6.13 0.90 -3.40
C PRO A 35 7.18 0.31 -2.48
N LEU A 36 7.52 1.03 -1.39
CA LEU A 36 8.32 0.44 -0.32
C LEU A 36 7.51 -0.70 0.31
N GLN A 37 8.08 -1.90 0.27
CA GLN A 37 7.54 -3.07 0.95
C GLN A 37 8.28 -3.21 2.26
N PHE A 38 7.53 -3.11 3.37
CA PHE A 38 8.05 -3.39 4.70
C PHE A 38 7.61 -4.76 5.14
N ASP A 39 8.47 -5.46 5.86
CA ASP A 39 8.07 -6.67 6.58
C ASP A 39 7.09 -6.30 7.69
N TRP A 40 6.17 -7.22 7.97
CA TRP A 40 5.18 -7.06 9.04
C TRP A 40 5.84 -6.81 10.40
N MET A 41 6.93 -7.53 10.69
CA MET A 41 7.69 -7.34 11.93
C MET A 41 8.26 -5.93 12.07
N VAL A 42 8.65 -5.31 10.96
CA VAL A 42 9.16 -3.92 10.96
C VAL A 42 8.04 -2.95 11.30
N ILE A 43 6.84 -3.16 10.74
CA ILE A 43 5.66 -2.32 11.02
C ILE A 43 5.23 -2.47 12.48
N GLU A 44 5.19 -3.70 13.00
CA GLU A 44 4.88 -3.96 14.41
C GLU A 44 5.88 -3.26 15.33
N ALA A 45 7.19 -3.45 15.10
CA ALA A 45 8.22 -2.81 15.90
C ALA A 45 8.12 -1.28 15.86
N ALA A 46 7.97 -0.70 14.67
CA ALA A 46 7.88 0.75 14.45
C ALA A 46 6.64 1.38 15.11
N THR A 47 5.55 0.63 15.26
CA THR A 47 4.31 1.10 15.91
C THR A 47 4.22 0.70 17.38
N ASN A 48 5.26 0.07 17.94
CA ASN A 48 5.24 -0.58 19.25
C ASN A 48 4.03 -1.51 19.41
N ASN A 49 3.93 -2.48 18.49
CA ASN A 49 2.85 -3.45 18.36
C ASN A 49 1.45 -2.79 18.33
N PHE A 50 1.30 -1.74 17.52
CA PHE A 50 0.06 -0.95 17.42
C PHE A 50 -0.46 -0.48 18.78
N SER A 51 0.44 -0.05 19.68
CA SER A 51 0.06 0.44 21.01
C SER A 51 -0.95 1.59 20.92
N LYS A 52 -1.93 1.59 21.82
CA LYS A 52 -2.91 2.67 21.96
C LYS A 52 -2.27 4.03 22.23
N ASP A 53 -1.08 4.05 22.84
CA ASP A 53 -0.33 5.29 23.07
C ASP A 53 0.15 5.95 21.76
N ASN A 54 0.19 5.19 20.67
CA ASN A 54 0.55 5.67 19.35
C ASN A 54 -0.68 5.92 18.47
N TYR A 55 -1.90 5.64 18.93
CA TYR A 55 -3.10 5.89 18.15
C TYR A 55 -3.33 7.39 17.95
N ILE A 56 -3.55 7.78 16.70
CA ILE A 56 -3.81 9.18 16.29
C ILE A 56 -5.28 9.39 15.98
N GLY A 57 -5.98 8.39 15.45
CA GLY A 57 -7.37 8.52 15.04
C GLY A 57 -7.81 7.45 14.04
N LYS A 58 -9.05 7.58 13.56
CA LYS A 58 -9.64 6.69 12.55
C LYS A 58 -10.19 7.52 11.40
N GLY A 59 -9.78 7.18 10.18
CA GLY A 59 -10.27 7.78 8.94
C GLY A 59 -11.00 6.79 8.04
N GLY A 60 -11.29 7.20 6.81
CA GLY A 60 -11.95 6.34 5.80
C GLY A 60 -11.14 5.10 5.39
N PHE A 61 -9.86 5.04 5.77
CA PHE A 61 -8.94 3.94 5.48
C PHE A 61 -8.62 3.07 6.71
N GLY A 62 -9.26 3.33 7.86
CA GLY A 62 -9.04 2.59 9.10
C GLY A 62 -8.32 3.39 10.19
N GLU A 63 -7.73 2.67 11.14
CA GLU A 63 -7.02 3.22 12.29
C GLU A 63 -5.62 3.71 11.89
N VAL A 64 -5.18 4.80 12.51
CA VAL A 64 -3.91 5.47 12.21
C VAL A 64 -3.06 5.49 13.48
N PHE A 65 -1.83 5.00 13.36
CA PHE A 65 -0.86 4.94 14.45
C PHE A 65 0.41 5.71 14.08
N LYS A 66 0.98 6.41 15.06
CA LYS A 66 2.26 7.10 14.96
C LYS A 66 3.40 6.08 14.99
N VAL A 67 4.35 6.22 14.07
CA VAL A 67 5.63 5.50 14.14
C VAL A 67 6.55 6.15 15.18
N ARG A 68 7.18 5.34 16.04
CA ARG A 68 8.27 5.78 16.92
C ARG A 68 9.59 5.31 16.30
N THR A 69 10.40 6.28 15.88
CA THR A 69 11.78 6.06 15.44
C THR A 69 12.72 5.96 16.63
#